data_AF-A0A7X3MWW1-F1
#
_entry.id   AF-A0A7X3MWW1-F1
#
_cell.length_a   1.000
_cell.length_b   1.000
_cell.length_c   1.000
_cell.angle_alpha   90.00
_cell.angle_beta   90.00
_cell.angle_gamma   90.00
#
_symmetry.space_group_name_H-M   'P 1'
#
loop_
_entity.id
_entity.type
_entity.pdbx_description
1 polymer ?
#
loop_
_entity_poly.entity_id
_entity_poly.type
_entity_poly.pdbx_seq_one_letter_code
_entity_poly.pdbx_strand_id
1 'polypeptide(L)'
;MWNWITSNHQVIGTLVNIAMLFVWIAYLQVFVSSYRRQKRSSILINRSSGSGLDARCLISNMSAEAIYIESIIATVATAEGRWSCPVTEPLEGRSDLDLKTRQGPLQAGRFIDIGSFQSLIEPALRMGTVAPNRSENLVAVEIKVIAAHGSEDLLAGATRRFDVIRQQDRLLLRGHVVGTHQIRSRRERERLHDDVELDL
;
A
#
# COMPACT_ATOMS: atom_id res chain seq x y z
N MET A 1 -14.48 61.69 -21.87
CA MET A 1 -13.87 60.40 -21.47
C MET A 1 -13.66 60.30 -19.96
N TRP A 2 -12.91 61.20 -19.33
CA TRP A 2 -12.66 61.17 -17.86
C TRP A 2 -13.95 61.18 -17.01
N ASN A 3 -14.96 61.98 -17.37
CA ASN A 3 -16.24 62.01 -16.65
C ASN A 3 -17.06 60.72 -16.73
N TRP A 4 -16.90 59.91 -17.79
CA TRP A 4 -17.61 58.63 -17.92
C TRP A 4 -16.99 57.55 -17.02
N ILE A 5 -15.67 57.57 -16.87
CA ILE A 5 -14.92 56.68 -15.98
C ILE A 5 -15.26 57.00 -14.51
N THR A 6 -15.40 58.27 -14.14
CA THR A 6 -15.75 58.67 -12.77
C THR A 6 -17.21 58.37 -12.42
N SER A 7 -18.16 58.54 -13.33
CA SER A 7 -19.57 58.19 -13.10
C SER A 7 -19.82 56.68 -12.99
N ASN A 8 -19.03 55.85 -13.68
CA ASN A 8 -19.19 54.39 -13.68
C ASN A 8 -18.14 53.66 -12.82
N HIS A 9 -17.34 54.39 -12.04
CA HIS A 9 -16.24 53.82 -11.25
C HIS A 9 -16.70 52.70 -10.30
N GLN A 10 -17.93 52.81 -9.77
CA GLN A 10 -18.51 51.83 -8.86
C GLN A 10 -18.81 50.50 -9.57
N VAL A 11 -19.31 50.54 -10.80
CA VAL A 11 -19.58 49.36 -11.63
C VAL A 11 -18.27 48.72 -12.08
N ILE A 12 -17.30 49.54 -12.51
CA ILE A 12 -15.97 49.05 -12.92
C ILE A 12 -15.27 48.41 -11.71
N GLY A 13 -15.31 49.03 -10.54
CA GLY A 13 -14.74 48.50 -9.31
C GLY A 13 -15.38 47.18 -8.87
N THR A 14 -16.71 47.07 -8.95
CA THR A 14 -17.40 45.79 -8.65
C THR A 14 -17.01 44.70 -9.64
N LEU A 15 -16.91 45.02 -10.94
CA LEU A 15 -16.50 44.07 -11.97
C LEU A 15 -15.05 43.59 -11.75
N VAL A 16 -14.14 44.49 -11.41
CA VAL A 16 -12.74 44.17 -11.06
C VAL A 16 -12.68 43.29 -9.81
N ASN A 17 -13.47 43.59 -8.77
CA ASN A 17 -13.52 42.77 -7.55
C ASN A 17 -14.08 41.37 -7.82
N ILE A 18 -15.11 41.24 -8.66
CA ILE A 18 -15.65 39.94 -9.08
C ILE A 18 -14.60 39.16 -9.88
N ALA A 19 -13.93 39.81 -10.83
CA ALA A 19 -12.85 39.19 -11.60
C ALA A 19 -11.70 38.73 -10.69
N MET A 20 -11.33 39.55 -9.72
CA MET A 20 -10.33 39.19 -8.70
C MET A 20 -10.77 37.99 -7.87
N LEU A 21 -12.05 37.93 -7.46
CA LEU A 21 -12.60 36.78 -6.74
C LEU A 21 -12.49 35.48 -7.57
N PHE A 22 -12.76 35.53 -8.87
CA PHE A 22 -12.61 34.37 -9.76
C PHE A 22 -11.15 33.89 -9.85
N VAL A 23 -10.19 34.81 -9.91
CA VAL A 23 -8.75 34.46 -9.86
C VAL A 23 -8.41 33.76 -8.55
N TRP A 24 -8.92 34.25 -7.43
CA TRP A 24 -8.73 33.59 -6.12
C TRP A 24 -9.37 32.20 -6.06
N ILE A 25 -10.58 32.02 -6.62
CA ILE A 25 -11.24 30.70 -6.68
C ILE A 25 -10.41 29.73 -7.53
N ALA A 26 -9.94 30.16 -8.70
CA ALA A 26 -9.09 29.34 -9.56
C ALA A 26 -7.78 28.95 -8.85
N TYR A 27 -7.15 29.92 -8.17
CA TYR A 27 -5.95 29.65 -7.38
C TYR A 27 -6.21 28.66 -6.24
N LEU A 28 -7.30 28.84 -5.49
CA LEU A 28 -7.71 27.94 -4.43
C LEU A 28 -7.99 26.53 -4.96
N GLN A 29 -8.64 26.41 -6.12
CA GLN A 29 -8.90 25.13 -6.77
C GLN A 29 -7.60 24.40 -7.12
N VAL A 30 -6.63 25.11 -7.70
CA VAL A 30 -5.30 24.56 -8.03
C VAL A 30 -4.56 24.14 -6.76
N PHE A 31 -4.61 24.97 -5.72
CA PHE A 31 -3.98 24.69 -4.43
C PHE A 31 -4.57 23.44 -3.77
N VAL A 32 -5.90 23.37 -3.65
CA VAL A 32 -6.60 22.22 -3.05
C VAL A 32 -6.34 20.94 -3.86
N SER A 33 -6.36 21.02 -5.19
CA SER A 33 -6.06 19.88 -6.06
C SER A 33 -4.62 19.37 -5.85
N SER A 34 -3.66 20.29 -5.79
CA SER A 34 -2.24 19.96 -5.58
C SER A 34 -1.99 19.38 -4.19
N TYR A 35 -2.57 19.99 -3.15
CA TYR A 35 -2.48 19.54 -1.76
C TYR A 35 -3.08 18.13 -1.58
N ARG A 36 -4.28 17.89 -2.16
CA ARG A 36 -4.91 16.55 -2.14
C ARG A 36 -4.14 15.49 -2.92
N ARG A 37 -3.30 15.87 -3.88
CA ARG A 37 -2.46 14.93 -4.63
C ARG A 37 -1.19 14.56 -3.84
N GLN A 38 -0.62 15.50 -3.09
CA GLN A 38 0.58 15.29 -2.28
C GLN A 38 0.32 14.42 -1.04
N LYS A 39 -0.82 14.59 -0.37
CA LYS A 39 -1.19 13.81 0.83
C LYS A 39 -1.58 12.34 0.59
N ARG A 40 -1.43 11.81 -0.63
CA ARG A 40 -1.83 10.42 -0.92
C ARG A 40 -0.74 9.45 -0.48
N SER A 41 -1.01 8.68 0.57
CA SER A 41 -0.21 7.50 0.91
C SER A 41 -0.31 6.46 -0.21
N SER A 42 0.84 5.93 -0.62
CA SER A 42 0.95 4.91 -1.66
C SER A 42 2.06 3.93 -1.30
N ILE A 43 1.69 2.68 -1.07
CA ILE A 43 2.63 1.61 -0.72
C ILE A 43 2.70 0.63 -1.88
N LEU A 44 3.89 0.40 -2.43
CA LEU A 44 4.08 -0.51 -3.55
C LEU A 44 4.66 -1.82 -3.04
N ILE A 45 3.98 -2.93 -3.32
CA ILE A 45 4.48 -4.27 -3.00
C ILE A 45 4.99 -4.84 -4.31
N ASN A 46 6.28 -5.12 -4.45
CA ASN A 46 6.88 -5.64 -5.67
C ASN A 46 7.63 -6.94 -5.41
N ARG A 47 7.82 -7.70 -6.49
CA ARG A 47 8.70 -8.86 -6.50
C ARG A 47 10.04 -8.45 -7.10
N SER A 48 11.12 -8.76 -6.41
CA SER A 48 12.51 -8.54 -6.82
C SER A 48 13.22 -9.87 -7.02
N SER A 49 14.16 -9.91 -7.97
CA SER A 49 15.07 -11.02 -8.32
C SER A 49 14.54 -12.45 -8.07
N GLY A 50 14.21 -13.17 -9.14
CA GLY A 50 13.69 -14.54 -9.09
C GLY A 50 12.41 -14.68 -9.89
N SER A 51 12.03 -15.89 -10.30
CA SER A 51 10.83 -16.17 -11.10
C SER A 51 9.73 -16.86 -10.30
N GLY A 52 10.06 -17.50 -9.17
CA GLY A 52 9.16 -18.33 -8.37
C GLY A 52 9.07 -17.91 -6.92
N LEU A 53 8.85 -18.90 -6.04
CA LEU A 53 8.72 -18.72 -4.59
C LEU A 53 10.04 -18.30 -3.91
N ASP A 54 11.16 -18.48 -4.60
CA ASP A 54 12.49 -18.00 -4.24
C ASP A 54 12.63 -16.48 -4.37
N ALA A 55 11.76 -15.84 -5.18
CA ALA A 55 11.82 -14.41 -5.41
C ALA A 55 11.64 -13.62 -4.12
N ARG A 56 12.31 -12.48 -4.03
CA ARG A 56 12.26 -11.58 -2.88
C ARG A 56 11.04 -10.66 -3.00
N CYS A 57 10.40 -10.35 -1.88
CA CYS A 57 9.30 -9.40 -1.83
C CYS A 57 9.80 -8.08 -1.24
N LEU A 58 9.57 -6.99 -1.97
CA LEU A 58 9.94 -5.64 -1.56
C LEU A 58 8.69 -4.82 -1.27
N ILE A 59 8.71 -4.07 -0.18
CA ILE A 59 7.71 -3.06 0.14
C ILE A 59 8.36 -1.70 -0.04
N SER A 60 7.76 -0.81 -0.84
CA SER A 60 8.28 0.54 -1.08
C SER A 60 7.27 1.60 -0.67
N ASN A 61 7.73 2.62 0.05
CA ASN A 61 6.92 3.79 0.38
C ASN A 61 7.00 4.80 -0.77
N MET A 62 5.90 4.95 -1.51
CA MET A 62 5.74 5.95 -2.58
C MET A 62 4.87 7.14 -2.12
N SER A 63 4.65 7.26 -0.81
CA SER A 63 3.99 8.41 -0.18
C SER A 63 4.95 9.59 -0.09
N ALA A 64 4.40 10.81 0.07
CA ALA A 64 5.22 12.00 0.27
C ALA A 64 5.87 12.08 1.66
N GLU A 65 5.26 11.43 2.67
CA GLU A 65 5.75 11.41 4.04
C GLU A 65 6.18 9.99 4.46
N ALA A 66 6.89 9.89 5.58
CA ALA A 66 7.26 8.61 6.16
C ALA A 66 6.02 7.86 6.67
N ILE A 67 6.05 6.53 6.54
CA ILE A 67 5.01 5.63 7.07
C ILE A 67 5.67 4.68 8.07
N TYR A 68 4.93 4.20 9.06
CA TYR A 68 5.40 3.16 9.96
C TYR A 68 4.73 1.85 9.60
N ILE A 69 5.50 0.82 9.23
CA ILE A 69 4.93 -0.50 8.92
C ILE A 69 4.58 -1.18 10.24
N GLU A 70 3.29 -1.44 10.43
CA GLU A 70 2.71 -1.96 11.66
C GLU A 70 2.54 -3.49 11.58
N SER A 71 1.91 -3.98 10.51
CA SER A 71 1.74 -5.41 10.28
C SER A 71 1.82 -5.78 8.81
N ILE A 72 2.32 -6.99 8.55
CA ILE A 72 2.37 -7.61 7.23
C ILE A 72 1.66 -8.95 7.32
N ILE A 73 0.56 -9.09 6.60
CA ILE A 73 -0.25 -10.30 6.58
C ILE A 73 -0.04 -11.00 5.24
N ALA A 74 0.43 -12.25 5.28
CA ALA A 74 0.47 -13.11 4.11
C ALA A 74 -0.76 -14.00 4.12
N THR A 75 -1.46 -14.02 3.00
CA THR A 75 -2.59 -14.91 2.79
C THR A 75 -2.32 -15.86 1.66
N VAL A 76 -2.50 -17.15 1.94
CA VAL A 76 -2.34 -18.23 0.98
C VAL A 76 -3.72 -18.70 0.56
N ALA A 77 -3.96 -18.76 -0.75
CA ALA A 77 -5.16 -19.36 -1.33
C ALA A 77 -4.78 -20.67 -2.02
N THR A 78 -5.44 -21.75 -1.62
CA THR A 78 -5.38 -23.06 -2.29
C THR A 78 -6.76 -23.41 -2.85
N ALA A 79 -6.86 -24.55 -3.53
CA ALA A 79 -8.14 -25.10 -3.99
C ALA A 79 -9.10 -25.45 -2.82
N GLU A 80 -8.58 -25.66 -1.62
CA GLU A 80 -9.34 -26.15 -0.45
C GLU A 80 -9.75 -25.02 0.50
N GLY A 81 -9.08 -23.87 0.45
CA GLY A 81 -9.35 -22.78 1.37
C GLY A 81 -8.36 -21.63 1.27
N ARG A 82 -8.56 -20.64 2.13
CA ARG A 82 -7.72 -19.44 2.25
C ARG A 82 -7.28 -19.30 3.70
N TRP A 83 -5.96 -19.23 3.94
CA TRP A 83 -5.39 -19.06 5.27
C TRP A 83 -4.52 -17.82 5.31
N SER A 84 -4.79 -16.94 6.28
CA SER A 84 -4.02 -15.72 6.55
C SER A 84 -3.18 -15.91 7.80
N CYS A 85 -1.92 -15.49 7.74
CA CYS A 85 -1.04 -15.44 8.88
C CYS A 85 -0.29 -14.10 8.88
N PRO A 86 -0.19 -13.43 10.04
CA PRO A 86 0.76 -12.34 10.21
C PRO A 86 2.18 -12.87 10.06
N VAL A 87 3.01 -12.16 9.31
CA VAL A 87 4.42 -12.53 9.06
C VAL A 87 5.36 -11.41 9.49
N THR A 88 4.88 -10.59 10.41
CA THR A 88 5.50 -9.36 10.86
C THR A 88 6.80 -9.64 11.64
N GLU A 89 6.82 -10.73 12.40
CA GLU A 89 8.00 -11.23 13.10
C GLU A 89 8.83 -12.18 12.21
N PRO A 90 10.16 -12.12 12.27
CA PRO A 90 11.01 -13.12 11.64
C PRO A 90 10.82 -14.48 12.33
N LEU A 91 10.64 -15.54 11.54
CA LEU A 91 10.63 -16.92 12.05
C LEU A 91 11.95 -17.20 12.78
N GLU A 92 11.85 -17.63 14.04
CA GLU A 92 13.00 -18.00 14.87
C GLU A 92 13.93 -18.97 14.11
N GLY A 93 15.22 -18.61 13.98
CA GLY A 93 16.26 -19.50 13.44
C GLY A 93 16.88 -19.13 12.08
N ARG A 94 16.50 -18.02 11.43
CA ARG A 94 17.26 -17.47 10.29
C ARG A 94 18.01 -16.21 10.70
N SER A 95 19.28 -16.38 11.04
CA SER A 95 20.23 -15.34 11.44
C SER A 95 20.78 -14.53 10.26
N ASP A 96 19.91 -13.90 9.47
CA ASP A 96 20.36 -12.77 8.64
C ASP A 96 20.30 -11.53 9.55
N LEU A 97 21.47 -11.13 10.07
CA LEU A 97 21.65 -10.12 11.13
C LEU A 97 21.06 -8.72 10.83
N ASP A 98 20.50 -8.48 9.64
CA ASP A 98 19.93 -7.19 9.21
C ASP A 98 18.38 -7.12 9.27
N LEU A 99 17.67 -8.21 9.58
CA LEU A 99 16.20 -8.22 9.62
C LEU A 99 15.68 -8.34 11.06
N LYS A 100 16.01 -7.37 11.92
CA LYS A 100 15.61 -7.41 13.34
C LYS A 100 14.10 -7.20 13.58
N THR A 101 13.37 -6.63 12.64
CA THR A 101 11.90 -6.61 12.59
C THR A 101 11.48 -6.26 11.16
N ARG A 102 10.42 -6.89 10.60
CA ARG A 102 9.81 -6.41 9.35
C ARG A 102 8.91 -5.17 9.57
N GLN A 103 8.85 -4.72 10.82
CA GLN A 103 8.23 -3.48 11.27
C GLN A 103 9.26 -2.36 11.36
N GLY A 104 8.80 -1.14 11.14
CA GLY A 104 9.58 0.06 11.39
C GLY A 104 9.21 1.23 10.48
N PRO A 105 9.85 2.39 10.71
CA PRO A 105 9.64 3.57 9.89
C PRO A 105 10.25 3.40 8.49
N LEU A 106 9.46 3.64 7.47
CA LEU A 106 9.87 3.65 6.07
C LEU A 106 9.75 5.06 5.49
N GLN A 107 10.90 5.68 5.21
CA GLN A 107 10.96 7.02 4.61
C GLN A 107 10.38 7.04 3.18
N ALA A 108 9.90 8.21 2.76
CA ALA A 108 9.43 8.44 1.40
C ALA A 108 10.49 8.04 0.35
N GLY A 109 10.08 7.27 -0.66
CA GLY A 109 10.95 6.77 -1.72
C GLY A 109 11.85 5.60 -1.35
N ARG A 110 11.85 5.13 -0.09
CA ARG A 110 12.64 3.97 0.35
C ARG A 110 11.85 2.67 0.23
N PHE A 111 12.58 1.56 0.23
CA PHE A 111 12.02 0.22 0.25
C PHE A 111 12.68 -0.64 1.31
N ILE A 112 11.96 -1.67 1.76
CA ILE A 112 12.47 -2.76 2.59
C ILE A 112 12.30 -4.09 1.88
N ASP A 113 13.20 -5.02 2.13
CA ASP A 113 13.10 -6.41 1.71
C ASP A 113 12.55 -7.24 2.87
N ILE A 114 11.40 -7.90 2.67
CA ILE A 114 10.73 -8.69 3.70
C ILE A 114 11.02 -10.18 3.60
N GLY A 115 11.89 -10.60 2.67
CA GLY A 115 12.29 -11.98 2.48
C GLY A 115 11.72 -12.61 1.21
N SER A 116 11.96 -13.91 1.04
CA SER A 116 11.42 -14.67 -0.09
C SER A 116 9.93 -14.98 0.10
N PHE A 117 9.19 -15.09 -1.01
CA PHE A 117 7.79 -15.49 -0.95
C PHE A 117 7.58 -16.82 -0.21
N GLN A 118 8.51 -17.78 -0.37
CA GLN A 118 8.51 -19.03 0.38
C GLN A 118 8.49 -18.81 1.90
N SER A 119 9.34 -17.91 2.40
CA SER A 119 9.41 -17.60 3.84
C SER A 119 8.15 -16.89 4.36
N LEU A 120 7.45 -16.18 3.48
CA LEU A 120 6.22 -15.46 3.83
C LEU A 120 4.99 -16.37 3.86
N ILE A 121 4.94 -17.39 2.99
CA ILE A 121 3.79 -18.30 2.92
C ILE A 121 3.92 -19.51 3.85
N GLU A 122 5.14 -19.87 4.26
CA GLU A 122 5.38 -21.04 5.09
C GLU A 122 4.56 -21.05 6.40
N PRO A 123 4.45 -19.94 7.15
CA PRO A 123 3.59 -19.90 8.35
C PRO A 123 2.11 -20.13 8.04
N ALA A 124 1.58 -19.47 7.01
CA ALA A 124 0.19 -19.62 6.59
C ALA A 124 -0.13 -21.05 6.11
N LEU A 125 0.84 -21.69 5.44
CA LEU A 125 0.72 -23.10 5.03
C LEU A 125 0.76 -24.08 6.21
N ARG A 126 1.44 -23.75 7.32
CA ARG A 126 1.47 -24.59 8.53
C ARG A 126 0.17 -24.54 9.32
N MET A 127 -0.54 -23.41 9.29
CA MET A 127 -1.86 -23.27 9.94
C MET A 127 -2.98 -23.95 9.16
N GLY A 128 -2.86 -24.01 7.83
CA GLY A 128 -3.76 -24.81 7.00
C GLY A 128 -3.47 -26.30 7.20
N THR A 129 -4.51 -27.10 7.47
CA THR A 129 -4.44 -28.57 7.50
C THR A 129 -4.27 -29.16 6.10
N VAL A 130 -3.23 -28.73 5.36
CA VAL A 130 -2.99 -29.16 3.99
C VAL A 130 -1.81 -30.12 3.98
N ALA A 131 -2.04 -31.27 3.34
CA ALA A 131 -1.21 -32.46 3.25
C ALA A 131 0.27 -32.20 2.80
N PRO A 132 1.16 -33.22 2.86
CA PRO A 132 2.63 -33.08 2.73
C PRO A 132 3.15 -32.45 1.42
N ASN A 133 2.32 -32.31 0.40
CA ASN A 133 2.68 -31.70 -0.89
C ASN A 133 2.44 -30.17 -0.86
N ARG A 134 3.23 -29.50 -0.01
CA ARG A 134 3.14 -28.10 0.45
C ARG A 134 3.02 -27.00 -0.61
N SER A 135 3.31 -27.28 -1.89
CA SER A 135 3.30 -26.31 -2.97
C SER A 135 2.43 -26.74 -4.17
N GLU A 136 1.82 -27.93 -4.09
CA GLU A 136 1.06 -28.55 -5.18
C GLU A 136 -0.38 -28.04 -5.33
N ASN A 137 -0.97 -27.49 -4.27
CA ASN A 137 -2.33 -26.92 -4.33
C ASN A 137 -2.35 -25.40 -4.22
N LEU A 138 -1.19 -24.75 -4.27
CA LEU A 138 -1.08 -23.29 -4.17
C LEU A 138 -1.61 -22.61 -5.43
N VAL A 139 -2.66 -21.80 -5.29
CA VAL A 139 -3.32 -21.08 -6.39
C VAL A 139 -2.86 -19.63 -6.44
N ALA A 140 -2.85 -18.96 -5.28
CA ALA A 140 -2.43 -17.57 -5.18
C ALA A 140 -1.85 -17.22 -3.81
N VAL A 141 -1.03 -16.19 -3.80
CA VAL A 141 -0.44 -15.58 -2.61
C VAL A 141 -0.82 -14.11 -2.59
N GLU A 142 -1.36 -13.64 -1.48
CA GLU A 142 -1.71 -12.24 -1.27
C GLU A 142 -0.89 -11.67 -0.12
N ILE A 143 -0.26 -10.53 -0.35
CA ILE A 143 0.48 -9.80 0.67
C ILE A 143 -0.32 -8.54 0.97
N LYS A 144 -0.71 -8.37 2.23
CA LYS A 144 -1.34 -7.17 2.76
C LYS A 144 -0.35 -6.49 3.71
N VAL A 145 -0.11 -5.21 3.49
CA VAL A 145 0.75 -4.36 4.32
C VAL A 145 -0.12 -3.32 4.96
N ILE A 146 0.00 -3.19 6.27
CA ILE A 146 -0.69 -2.19 7.09
C ILE A 146 0.37 -1.26 7.65
N ALA A 147 0.19 0.03 7.45
CA ALA A 147 1.11 1.05 7.91
C ALA A 147 0.37 2.24 8.51
N ALA A 148 0.87 2.76 9.62
CA ALA A 148 0.39 3.98 10.23
C ALA A 148 1.09 5.21 9.62
N HIS A 149 0.36 6.32 9.54
CA HIS A 149 0.93 7.61 9.16
C HIS A 149 1.34 8.38 10.41
N GLY A 150 2.57 8.90 10.47
CA GLY A 150 3.06 9.56 11.69
C GLY A 150 2.33 10.85 12.07
N SER A 151 1.62 11.47 11.11
CA SER A 151 0.95 12.77 11.29
C SER A 151 -0.59 12.68 11.39
N GLU A 152 -1.19 11.51 11.15
CA GLU A 152 -2.65 11.27 11.22
C GLU A 152 -2.90 9.83 11.69
N ASP A 153 -3.90 9.58 12.56
CA ASP A 153 -4.37 8.23 13.00
C ASP A 153 -5.00 7.39 11.86
N LEU A 154 -4.65 7.68 10.62
CA LEU A 154 -5.19 7.03 9.44
C LEU A 154 -4.25 5.90 9.03
N LEU A 155 -4.70 4.66 9.26
CA LEU A 155 -4.09 3.47 8.71
C LEU A 155 -4.10 3.52 7.16
N ALA A 156 -2.93 3.28 6.58
CA ALA A 156 -2.71 3.07 5.16
C ALA A 156 -2.51 1.58 4.92
N GLY A 157 -3.37 0.98 4.09
CA GLY A 157 -3.25 -0.41 3.70
C GLY A 157 -2.90 -0.55 2.22
N ALA A 158 -2.11 -1.55 1.89
CA ALA A 158 -1.88 -1.95 0.51
C ALA A 158 -1.91 -3.46 0.37
N THR A 159 -2.53 -3.93 -0.70
CA THR A 159 -2.71 -5.36 -0.96
C THR A 159 -2.25 -5.68 -2.37
N ARG A 160 -1.44 -6.72 -2.51
CA ARG A 160 -1.08 -7.27 -3.82
C ARG A 160 -1.22 -8.77 -3.84
N ARG A 161 -1.95 -9.25 -4.84
CA ARG A 161 -2.12 -10.67 -5.14
C ARG A 161 -1.20 -11.10 -6.26
N PHE A 162 -0.55 -12.24 -6.05
CA PHE A 162 0.30 -12.94 -6.98
C PHE A 162 -0.31 -14.32 -7.23
N ASP A 163 -0.66 -14.62 -8.46
CA ASP A 163 -1.08 -15.95 -8.86
C ASP A 163 0.14 -16.84 -9.09
N VAL A 164 -0.01 -18.11 -8.73
CA VAL A 164 1.02 -19.13 -8.90
C VAL A 164 0.73 -19.91 -10.17
N ILE A 165 1.62 -19.82 -11.14
CA ILE A 165 1.53 -20.52 -12.42
C ILE A 165 2.56 -21.63 -12.43
N ARG A 166 2.15 -22.86 -12.70
CA ARG A 166 3.08 -23.96 -12.95
C ARG A 166 3.51 -23.98 -14.41
N GLN A 167 4.81 -24.03 -14.64
CA GLN A 167 5.37 -24.25 -15.96
C GLN A 167 6.55 -25.22 -15.85
N GLN A 168 6.43 -26.40 -16.48
CA GLN A 168 7.51 -27.39 -16.67
C GLN A 168 8.40 -27.57 -15.43
N ASP A 169 7.80 -28.00 -14.31
CA ASP A 169 8.48 -28.29 -13.03
C ASP A 169 8.97 -27.08 -12.21
N ARG A 170 8.62 -25.85 -12.60
CA ARG A 170 8.87 -24.63 -11.81
C ARG A 170 7.57 -23.91 -11.46
N LEU A 171 7.51 -23.42 -10.23
CA LEU A 171 6.47 -22.50 -9.76
C LEU A 171 6.87 -21.08 -10.15
N LEU A 172 6.02 -20.41 -10.92
CA LEU A 172 6.21 -19.02 -11.31
C LEU A 172 5.21 -18.13 -10.56
N LEU A 173 5.67 -17.01 -10.04
CA LEU A 173 4.80 -15.99 -9.44
C LEU A 173 4.51 -14.91 -10.46
N ARG A 174 3.23 -14.75 -10.82
CA ARG A 174 2.74 -13.68 -11.68
C ARG A 174 1.84 -12.76 -10.87
N GLY A 175 2.03 -11.46 -10.95
CA GLY A 175 1.05 -10.53 -10.37
C GLY A 175 -0.31 -10.73 -11.05
N HIS A 176 -1.37 -10.95 -10.26
CA HIS A 176 -2.76 -11.06 -10.76
C HIS A 176 -3.18 -9.77 -11.47
N VAL A 177 -2.67 -8.64 -10.98
CA VAL A 177 -2.85 -7.29 -11.54
C VAL A 177 -1.49 -6.60 -11.60
N VAL A 178 -1.32 -5.70 -12.59
CA VAL A 178 -0.09 -4.92 -12.78
C VAL A 178 0.25 -4.05 -11.55
N GLY A 179 -0.76 -3.63 -10.77
CA GLY A 179 -0.63 -2.70 -9.64
C GLY A 179 -0.90 -3.30 -8.25
N THR A 180 -0.48 -2.56 -7.23
CA THR A 180 -0.84 -2.80 -5.82
C THR A 180 -2.15 -2.07 -5.50
N HIS A 181 -3.15 -2.78 -5.00
CA HIS A 181 -4.41 -2.17 -4.57
C HIS A 181 -4.18 -1.37 -3.28
N GLN A 182 -4.54 -0.10 -3.29
CA GLN A 182 -4.38 0.79 -2.13
C GLN A 182 -5.71 0.86 -1.39
N ILE A 183 -5.70 0.47 -0.12
CA ILE A 183 -6.86 0.59 0.76
C ILE A 183 -6.99 2.05 1.18
N ARG A 184 -8.03 2.72 0.68
CA ARG A 184 -8.18 4.18 0.75
C ARG A 184 -9.51 4.64 1.31
N SER A 185 -10.54 3.79 1.28
CA SER A 185 -11.86 4.20 1.78
C SER A 185 -11.92 4.09 3.31
N ARG A 186 -12.64 5.02 3.96
CA ARG A 186 -12.83 4.98 5.44
C ARG A 186 -13.39 3.63 5.92
N ARG A 187 -14.29 3.02 5.14
CA ARG A 187 -14.89 1.71 5.46
C ARG A 187 -13.92 0.53 5.33
N GLU A 188 -13.01 0.58 4.35
CA GLU A 188 -11.95 -0.45 4.26
C GLU A 188 -10.85 -0.22 5.31
N ARG A 189 -10.64 1.03 5.75
CA ARG A 189 -9.74 1.35 6.86
C ARG A 189 -10.26 0.83 8.21
N GLU A 190 -11.56 0.87 8.45
CA GLU A 190 -12.15 0.24 9.66
C GLU A 190 -11.84 -1.26 9.70
N ARG A 191 -11.88 -1.96 8.56
CA ARG A 191 -11.49 -3.38 8.49
C ARG A 191 -10.00 -3.63 8.74
N LEU A 192 -9.14 -2.65 8.47
CA LEU A 192 -7.72 -2.76 8.81
C LEU A 192 -7.49 -2.68 10.32
N HIS A 193 -8.31 -1.91 11.03
CA HIS A 193 -8.26 -1.85 12.49
C HIS A 193 -8.63 -3.21 13.08
N ASP A 194 -9.69 -3.84 12.59
CA ASP A 194 -10.09 -5.20 13.02
C ASP A 194 -8.99 -6.24 12.71
N ASP A 195 -8.35 -6.16 11.54
CA ASP A 195 -7.26 -7.07 11.17
C ASP A 195 -6.00 -6.90 12.03
N VAL A 196 -5.68 -5.67 12.47
CA VAL A 196 -4.56 -5.39 13.40
C VAL A 196 -4.90 -5.80 14.83
N GLU A 197 -6.14 -5.59 15.27
CA GLU A 197 -6.61 -5.99 16.60
C GLU A 197 -6.66 -7.51 16.77
N LEU A 198 -6.84 -8.26 15.67
CA LEU A 198 -6.71 -9.73 15.64
C LEU A 198 -5.25 -10.23 15.65
N ASP A 199 -4.28 -9.34 15.41
CA ASP A 199 -2.84 -9.63 15.39
C ASP A 199 -2.15 -9.38 16.75
N LEU A 200 -2.81 -8.64 17.66
CA LEU A 200 -2.38 -8.37 19.05
C LEU A 200 -2.83 -9.47 20.02
#